data_AF-A0A359D6A0-F1
#
_entry.id   AF-A0A359D6A0-F1
#
_cell.length_a   1.000
_cell.length_b   1.000
_cell.length_c   1.000
_cell.angle_alpha   90.00
_cell.angle_beta   90.00
_cell.angle_gamma   90.00
#
_symmetry.space_group_name_H-M   'P 1'
#
loop_
_entity.id
_entity.type
_entity.pdbx_description
1 polymer ?
#
loop_
_entity_poly.entity_id
_entity_poly.type
_entity_poly.pdbx_seq_one_letter_code
_entity_poly.pdbx_strand_id
1 'polypeptide(L)'
;MSSEAIRPSTLDGIKRLAKKLKGEQHIHARALDAAAQTAGFQNFRHASNVLRTASKPERPRPGHCIFLTAYWKDREGGASGRETLTMWLSAPWEELITPLQLQNHRALVHFRSEGSDHLARGQLLHTQSGARRAVSAAARVLHFMEATKLRPSKSHSRAFPGGRSSNAIPGHDHYSIWYNRKTKRYLFVDEPYESAVESKAQERLAWAKQHGFTIVKPEWTGMYAPDVGSRLYLVADEAKGIPLEPVAAALNKLPAPIIEDAWNGESVPMAPLFVSPGAIAKAEAAKNKPKAPRNPSSQRNSVGYIQTFVGPQRRPKGRMPIEIHAEVGRLLKSVLVVTYHRKGVYNRVNAIRSELDEWAPREYNHTELPNEQFFELYYHESGSTFSRSLAEAERERHAESLAQVKKLLGEHYPDCPPLRSLLKKVDAAAKSLQNWT
;
A
#
# COMPACT_ATOMS: atom_id res chain seq x y z
N MET A 1 26.77 17.34 -36.93
CA MET A 1 26.65 17.87 -35.56
C MET A 1 27.63 17.11 -34.68
N SER A 2 28.65 17.79 -34.15
CA SER A 2 29.87 17.21 -33.58
C SER A 2 29.62 16.37 -32.31
N SER A 3 30.31 15.24 -32.22
CA SER A 3 30.29 14.34 -31.05
C SER A 3 31.29 14.77 -29.97
N GLU A 4 31.42 16.06 -29.72
CA GLU A 4 32.24 16.60 -28.64
C GLU A 4 31.37 16.86 -27.41
N ALA A 5 31.87 16.44 -26.24
CA ALA A 5 31.33 16.63 -24.90
C ALA A 5 30.37 15.56 -24.31
N ILE A 6 30.56 14.26 -24.61
CA ILE A 6 30.14 13.22 -23.66
C ILE A 6 31.35 12.87 -22.78
N ARG A 7 31.38 13.37 -21.54
CA ARG A 7 32.39 13.02 -20.53
C ARG A 7 31.89 11.81 -19.72
N PRO A 8 32.42 10.60 -19.93
CA PRO A 8 31.95 9.45 -19.17
C PRO A 8 32.40 9.53 -17.70
N SER A 9 31.43 9.54 -16.77
CA SER A 9 31.67 9.62 -15.32
C SER A 9 31.77 8.25 -14.63
N THR A 10 31.75 7.15 -15.39
CA THR A 10 31.77 5.76 -14.87
C THR A 10 32.84 4.92 -15.55
N LEU A 11 33.34 3.89 -14.87
CA LEU A 11 34.36 2.98 -15.43
C LEU A 11 33.88 2.28 -16.72
N ASP A 12 32.61 1.91 -16.77
CA ASP A 12 32.03 1.27 -17.96
C ASP A 12 31.81 2.28 -19.10
N GLY A 13 31.55 3.55 -18.77
CA GLY A 13 31.54 4.65 -19.76
C GLY A 13 32.91 4.86 -20.39
N ILE A 14 33.97 4.85 -19.59
CA ILE A 14 35.36 4.97 -20.06
C ILE A 14 35.74 3.77 -20.94
N LYS A 15 35.37 2.54 -20.56
CA LYS A 15 35.60 1.34 -21.38
C LYS A 15 34.85 1.37 -22.72
N ARG A 16 33.61 1.88 -22.75
CA ARG A 16 32.84 2.04 -23.99
C ARG A 16 33.44 3.10 -24.90
N LEU A 17 33.87 4.22 -24.35
CA LEU A 17 34.56 5.27 -25.10
C LEU A 17 35.89 4.75 -25.67
N ALA A 18 36.66 4.00 -24.88
CA ALA A 18 37.88 3.34 -25.33
C ALA A 18 37.64 2.33 -26.46
N LYS A 19 36.50 1.62 -26.46
CA LYS A 19 36.12 0.72 -27.56
C LYS A 19 35.83 1.47 -28.87
N LYS A 20 35.32 2.70 -28.77
CA LYS A 20 35.11 3.60 -29.91
C LYS A 20 36.44 4.17 -30.43
N LEU A 21 37.33 4.60 -29.53
CA LEU A 21 38.68 5.10 -29.85
C LEU A 21 39.64 4.02 -30.37
N LYS A 22 39.38 2.74 -30.06
CA LYS A 22 40.15 1.60 -30.60
C LYS A 22 40.09 1.49 -32.12
N GLY A 23 39.09 2.11 -32.77
CA GLY A 23 39.04 2.24 -34.23
C GLY A 23 40.19 3.08 -34.81
N GLU A 24 40.83 3.93 -34.00
CA GLU A 24 41.88 4.88 -34.42
C GLU A 24 43.27 4.52 -33.82
N GLN A 25 43.35 3.58 -32.88
CA GLN A 25 44.61 3.17 -32.23
C GLN A 25 44.73 1.65 -32.09
N HIS A 26 45.85 1.08 -32.55
CA HIS A 26 46.10 -0.37 -32.56
C HIS A 26 46.32 -1.02 -31.18
N ILE A 27 46.41 -0.24 -30.09
CA ILE A 27 46.72 -0.73 -28.74
C ILE A 27 45.60 -0.36 -27.76
N HIS A 28 44.87 -1.39 -27.28
CA HIS A 28 43.69 -1.21 -26.41
C HIS A 28 43.97 -0.46 -25.10
N ALA A 29 45.16 -0.66 -24.51
CA ALA A 29 45.56 0.01 -23.28
C ALA A 29 45.68 1.54 -23.46
N ARG A 30 46.22 1.99 -24.59
CA ARG A 30 46.33 3.43 -24.91
C ARG A 30 44.96 4.07 -25.14
N ALA A 31 44.04 3.35 -25.78
CA ALA A 31 42.67 3.82 -25.95
C ALA A 31 41.92 3.96 -24.62
N LEU A 32 42.21 3.11 -23.62
CA LEU A 32 41.66 3.23 -22.27
C LEU A 32 42.21 4.45 -21.52
N ASP A 33 43.51 4.71 -21.64
CA ASP A 33 44.14 5.89 -21.01
C ASP A 33 43.67 7.19 -21.67
N ALA A 34 43.56 7.23 -23.01
CA ALA A 34 43.03 8.37 -23.74
C ALA A 34 41.56 8.65 -23.36
N ALA A 35 40.72 7.61 -23.29
CA ALA A 35 39.33 7.74 -22.85
C ALA A 35 39.22 8.25 -21.40
N ALA A 36 40.14 7.81 -20.52
CA ALA A 36 40.20 8.28 -19.14
C ALA A 36 40.62 9.75 -19.05
N GLN A 37 41.54 10.20 -19.90
CA GLN A 37 41.96 11.60 -20.01
C GLN A 37 40.84 12.50 -20.54
N THR A 38 40.07 12.06 -21.53
CA THR A 38 38.87 12.78 -22.00
C THR A 38 37.82 12.93 -20.89
N ALA A 39 37.79 11.98 -19.94
CA ALA A 39 36.93 12.03 -18.76
C ALA A 39 37.52 12.84 -17.58
N GLY A 40 38.71 13.43 -17.73
CA GLY A 40 39.35 14.26 -16.71
C GLY A 40 40.24 13.50 -15.71
N PHE A 41 40.59 12.25 -15.98
CA PHE A 41 41.50 11.45 -15.15
C PHE A 41 42.89 11.33 -15.78
N GLN A 42 43.95 11.21 -14.98
CA GLN A 42 45.32 11.13 -15.49
C GLN A 42 45.58 9.90 -16.41
N ASN A 43 44.96 8.75 -16.09
CA ASN A 43 45.00 7.50 -16.84
C ASN A 43 43.90 6.55 -16.35
N PHE A 44 43.72 5.38 -16.98
CA PHE A 44 42.67 4.43 -16.63
C PHE A 44 42.82 3.88 -15.21
N ARG A 45 44.05 3.71 -14.72
CA ARG A 45 44.32 3.29 -13.34
C ARG A 45 43.92 4.36 -12.33
N HIS A 46 44.18 5.63 -12.63
CA HIS A 46 43.73 6.77 -11.84
C HIS A 46 42.19 6.85 -11.83
N ALA A 47 41.53 6.72 -12.98
CA ALA A 47 40.07 6.65 -13.05
C ALA A 47 39.51 5.48 -12.23
N SER A 48 40.11 4.30 -12.33
CA SER A 48 39.71 3.11 -11.56
C SER A 48 39.91 3.32 -10.06
N ASN A 49 41.02 3.91 -9.64
CA ASN A 49 41.25 4.21 -8.24
C ASN A 49 40.28 5.26 -7.73
N VAL A 50 40.17 6.43 -8.38
CA VAL A 50 39.29 7.54 -7.95
C VAL A 50 37.84 7.09 -7.88
N LEU A 51 37.31 6.43 -8.91
CA LEU A 51 35.92 5.96 -8.94
C LEU A 51 35.67 4.82 -7.93
N ARG A 52 36.67 3.99 -7.65
CA ARG A 52 36.61 2.95 -6.61
C ARG A 52 36.75 3.51 -5.20
N THR A 53 37.50 4.61 -5.00
CA THR A 53 37.55 5.35 -3.72
C THR A 53 36.31 6.22 -3.50
N ALA A 54 35.71 6.79 -4.54
CA ALA A 54 34.39 7.41 -4.47
C ALA A 54 33.29 6.37 -4.14
N SER A 55 33.55 5.09 -4.44
CA SER A 55 32.72 3.95 -4.02
C SER A 55 33.07 3.41 -2.61
N LYS A 56 34.10 3.95 -1.93
CA LYS A 56 34.28 3.67 -0.50
C LYS A 56 33.30 4.56 0.27
N PRO A 57 32.49 4.01 1.18
CA PRO A 57 31.62 4.84 1.99
C PRO A 57 32.50 5.85 2.74
N GLU A 58 32.16 7.14 2.61
CA GLU A 58 32.53 8.14 3.61
C GLU A 58 32.30 7.53 4.99
N ARG A 59 33.17 7.85 5.96
CA ARG A 59 33.06 7.39 7.35
C ARG A 59 31.58 7.27 7.75
N PRO A 60 31.11 6.10 8.21
CA PRO A 60 29.69 5.88 8.41
C PRO A 60 29.15 7.00 9.29
N ARG A 61 28.29 7.85 8.71
CA ARG A 61 27.49 8.76 9.53
C ARG A 61 26.76 7.85 10.53
N PRO A 62 26.81 8.13 11.84
CA PRO A 62 26.09 7.31 12.81
C PRO A 62 24.59 7.42 12.49
N GLY A 63 24.07 6.43 11.77
CA GLY A 63 22.73 6.45 11.22
C GLY A 63 22.47 5.30 10.24
N HIS A 64 21.20 5.01 10.04
CA HIS A 64 20.66 4.03 9.12
C HIS A 64 20.30 4.76 7.83
N CYS A 65 20.99 4.40 6.75
CA CYS A 65 20.72 4.94 5.42
C CYS A 65 19.36 4.44 4.93
N ILE A 66 18.59 5.34 4.31
CA ILE A 66 17.38 4.99 3.57
C ILE A 66 17.36 5.72 2.23
N PHE A 67 16.94 4.98 1.20
CA PHE A 67 16.66 5.49 -0.14
C PHE A 67 15.16 5.69 -0.32
N LEU A 68 14.78 6.85 -0.84
CA LEU A 68 13.42 7.17 -1.26
C LEU A 68 13.42 7.35 -2.77
N THR A 69 12.67 6.53 -3.48
CA THR A 69 12.65 6.53 -4.96
C THR A 69 11.26 6.81 -5.52
N ALA A 70 11.17 7.68 -6.51
CA ALA A 70 10.00 7.83 -7.37
C ALA A 70 10.39 7.78 -8.86
N TYR A 71 9.53 7.17 -9.65
CA TYR A 71 9.71 7.06 -11.10
C TYR A 71 8.72 7.98 -11.81
N TRP A 72 9.13 8.52 -12.95
CA TRP A 72 8.28 9.37 -13.78
C TRP A 72 8.45 9.08 -15.26
N LYS A 73 7.38 9.31 -16.01
CA LYS A 73 7.35 9.28 -17.47
C LYS A 73 6.42 10.38 -17.97
N ASP A 74 7.01 11.32 -18.68
CA ASP A 74 6.30 12.35 -19.40
C ASP A 74 5.53 11.72 -20.56
N ARG A 75 4.24 12.07 -20.64
CA ARG A 75 3.33 11.59 -21.69
C ARG A 75 3.50 12.37 -22.99
N GLU A 76 3.93 13.63 -22.91
CA GLU A 76 4.01 14.54 -24.05
C GLU A 76 5.40 14.51 -24.68
N GLY A 77 6.45 14.68 -23.88
CA GLY A 77 7.84 14.68 -24.34
C GLY A 77 8.50 13.30 -24.42
N GLY A 78 7.83 12.23 -23.95
CA GLY A 78 8.37 10.86 -23.93
C GLY A 78 9.55 10.64 -22.97
N ALA A 79 10.03 11.69 -22.30
CA ALA A 79 11.09 11.64 -21.31
C ALA A 79 10.68 10.75 -20.12
N SER A 80 11.63 10.04 -19.54
CA SER A 80 11.38 9.25 -18.33
C SER A 80 12.61 9.22 -17.46
N GLY A 81 12.39 9.12 -16.16
CA GLY A 81 13.45 9.21 -15.19
C GLY A 81 13.07 8.62 -13.84
N ARG A 82 14.06 8.65 -12.97
CA ARG A 82 13.98 8.24 -11.58
C ARG A 82 14.61 9.33 -10.73
N GLU A 83 13.89 9.72 -9.70
CA GLU A 83 14.37 10.60 -8.65
C GLU A 83 14.62 9.77 -7.40
N THR A 84 15.83 9.81 -6.85
CA THR A 84 16.16 9.07 -5.63
C THR A 84 16.90 9.93 -4.63
N LEU A 85 16.34 10.03 -3.44
CA LEU A 85 16.92 10.75 -2.33
C LEU A 85 17.53 9.77 -1.33
N THR A 86 18.78 10.03 -0.95
CA THR A 86 19.47 9.32 0.11
C THR A 86 19.40 10.16 1.38
N MET A 87 18.90 9.59 2.47
CA MET A 87 18.86 10.26 3.77
C MET A 87 19.26 9.30 4.90
N TRP A 88 19.59 9.88 6.05
CA TRP A 88 20.09 9.14 7.21
C TRP A 88 19.14 9.31 8.38
N LEU A 89 18.76 8.20 9.00
CA LEU A 89 17.90 8.16 10.18
C LEU A 89 18.68 7.61 11.38
N SER A 90 18.35 8.05 12.59
CA SER A 90 18.83 7.52 13.86
C SER A 90 18.53 6.03 14.08
N ALA A 91 17.49 5.49 13.45
CA ALA A 91 17.05 4.10 13.55
C ALA A 91 16.58 3.56 12.18
N PRO A 92 16.50 2.23 11.98
CA PRO A 92 15.88 1.66 10.78
C PRO A 92 14.45 2.20 10.61
N TRP A 93 14.05 2.50 9.37
CA TRP A 93 12.72 3.07 9.12
C TRP A 93 11.58 2.12 9.55
N GLU A 94 11.84 0.81 9.55
CA GLU A 94 10.91 -0.23 10.01
C GLU A 94 10.56 -0.09 11.51
N GLU A 95 11.44 0.52 12.31
CA GLU A 95 11.17 0.86 13.71
C GLU A 95 10.27 2.09 13.83
N LEU A 96 10.37 3.03 12.88
CA LEU A 96 9.53 4.23 12.84
C LEU A 96 8.12 3.88 12.39
N ILE A 97 7.97 3.08 11.33
CA ILE A 97 6.68 2.79 10.68
C ILE A 97 6.63 1.39 10.09
N THR A 98 5.46 0.74 10.15
CA THR A 98 5.24 -0.55 9.49
C THR A 98 4.75 -0.37 8.04
N PRO A 99 4.97 -1.36 7.15
CA PRO A 99 4.48 -1.29 5.77
C PRO A 99 2.97 -1.00 5.64
N LEU A 100 2.15 -1.55 6.54
CA LEU A 100 0.71 -1.30 6.54
C LEU A 100 0.38 0.15 6.94
N GLN A 101 1.16 0.75 7.84
CA GLN A 101 0.95 2.12 8.31
C GLN A 101 1.36 3.18 7.29
N LEU A 102 2.15 2.84 6.26
CA LEU A 102 2.41 3.74 5.12
C LEU A 102 1.10 4.24 4.49
N GLN A 103 0.06 3.38 4.48
CA GLN A 103 -1.27 3.69 3.95
C GLN A 103 -2.08 4.69 4.79
N ASN A 104 -1.55 5.13 5.93
CA ASN A 104 -2.22 6.08 6.83
C ASN A 104 -1.77 7.52 6.62
N HIS A 105 -0.80 7.79 5.73
CA HIS A 105 -0.33 9.15 5.46
C HIS A 105 -0.28 9.44 3.96
N ARG A 106 -0.80 10.59 3.52
CA ARG A 106 -0.93 10.97 2.11
C ARG A 106 0.40 10.95 1.33
N ALA A 107 1.49 11.37 1.96
CA ALA A 107 2.81 11.36 1.32
C ALA A 107 3.42 9.94 1.19
N LEU A 108 2.97 8.98 2.01
CA LEU A 108 3.57 7.63 2.11
C LEU A 108 2.69 6.55 1.48
N VAL A 109 1.39 6.79 1.25
CA VAL A 109 0.40 5.80 0.80
C VAL A 109 0.79 5.06 -0.49
N HIS A 110 1.58 5.69 -1.35
CA HIS A 110 2.05 5.07 -2.60
C HIS A 110 3.45 4.47 -2.51
N PHE A 111 4.13 4.57 -1.37
CA PHE A 111 5.44 3.98 -1.13
C PHE A 111 5.32 2.54 -0.63
N ARG A 112 6.29 1.70 -1.00
CA ARG A 112 6.41 0.30 -0.60
C ARG A 112 7.87 -0.02 -0.30
N SER A 113 8.10 -1.00 0.58
CA SER A 113 9.45 -1.49 0.86
C SER A 113 9.93 -2.41 -0.25
N GLU A 114 11.01 -1.99 -0.92
CA GLU A 114 11.78 -2.83 -1.83
C GLU A 114 12.89 -3.56 -1.07
N GLY A 115 13.49 -2.89 -0.08
CA GLY A 115 14.49 -3.44 0.85
C GLY A 115 14.34 -2.87 2.26
N SER A 116 15.20 -3.31 3.19
CA SER A 116 15.26 -2.79 4.57
C SER A 116 15.75 -1.34 4.65
N ASP A 117 16.35 -0.84 3.57
CA ASP A 117 16.91 0.49 3.40
C ASP A 117 16.24 1.26 2.23
N HIS A 118 15.13 0.77 1.68
CA HIS A 118 14.57 1.36 0.45
C HIS A 118 13.05 1.36 0.41
N LEU A 119 12.49 2.57 0.27
CA LEU A 119 11.09 2.80 -0.06
C LEU A 119 10.97 3.34 -1.48
N ALA A 120 10.24 2.61 -2.33
CA ALA A 120 9.94 3.04 -3.69
C ALA A 120 8.45 3.38 -3.83
N ARG A 121 8.15 4.47 -4.54
CA ARG A 121 6.79 4.81 -4.94
C ARG A 121 6.35 3.86 -6.06
N GLY A 122 5.29 3.10 -5.82
CA GLY A 122 4.78 2.11 -6.79
C GLY A 122 4.00 2.73 -7.97
N GLN A 123 3.54 3.97 -7.84
CA GLN A 123 2.83 4.69 -8.92
C GLN A 123 3.83 5.48 -9.77
N LEU A 124 3.77 5.29 -11.09
CA LEU A 124 4.51 6.09 -12.06
C LEU A 124 3.91 7.50 -12.16
N LEU A 125 4.75 8.52 -12.00
CA LEU A 125 4.34 9.93 -12.08
C LEU A 125 4.52 10.49 -13.50
N HIS A 126 3.88 11.62 -13.78
CA HIS A 126 3.86 12.21 -15.12
C HIS A 126 4.95 13.25 -15.37
N THR A 127 5.59 13.75 -14.32
CA THR A 127 6.64 14.77 -14.43
C THR A 127 7.77 14.50 -13.45
N GLN A 128 8.98 14.94 -13.81
CA GLN A 128 10.13 14.94 -12.91
C GLN A 128 9.84 15.72 -11.62
N SER A 129 9.26 16.90 -11.80
CA SER A 129 8.86 17.78 -10.72
C SER A 129 7.93 17.10 -9.72
N GLY A 130 6.92 16.38 -10.22
CA GLY A 130 6.03 15.56 -9.38
C GLY A 130 6.77 14.45 -8.61
N ALA A 131 7.78 13.81 -9.22
CA ALA A 131 8.59 12.80 -8.56
C ALA A 131 9.46 13.38 -7.44
N ARG A 132 10.10 14.54 -7.67
CA ARG A 132 10.85 15.25 -6.62
C ARG A 132 9.94 15.66 -5.47
N ARG A 133 8.79 16.28 -5.74
CA ARG A 133 7.82 16.62 -4.69
C ARG A 133 7.36 15.41 -3.88
N ALA A 134 7.10 14.28 -4.53
CA ALA A 134 6.68 13.07 -3.83
C ALA A 134 7.77 12.51 -2.90
N VAL A 135 9.02 12.50 -3.35
CA VAL A 135 10.18 12.05 -2.56
C VAL A 135 10.45 13.01 -1.40
N SER A 136 10.47 14.33 -1.65
CA SER A 136 10.66 15.34 -0.61
C SER A 136 9.55 15.29 0.44
N ALA A 137 8.28 15.11 0.03
CA ALA A 137 7.17 14.95 0.97
C ALA A 137 7.33 13.70 1.84
N ALA A 138 7.73 12.56 1.28
CA ALA A 138 8.00 11.35 2.06
C ALA A 138 9.15 11.55 3.05
N ALA A 139 10.22 12.24 2.64
CA ALA A 139 11.36 12.55 3.49
C ALA A 139 10.98 13.42 4.70
N ARG A 140 10.17 14.47 4.48
CA ARG A 140 9.67 15.34 5.57
C ARG A 140 8.85 14.56 6.59
N VAL A 141 8.05 13.60 6.14
CA VAL A 141 7.25 12.75 7.03
C VAL A 141 8.13 11.78 7.83
N LEU A 142 9.20 11.24 7.24
CA LEU A 142 10.17 10.43 7.97
C LEU A 142 10.91 11.24 9.05
N HIS A 143 11.34 12.47 8.74
CA HIS A 143 11.92 13.38 9.73
C HIS A 143 10.95 13.70 10.88
N PHE A 144 9.67 13.96 10.55
CA PHE A 144 8.64 14.16 11.57
C PHE A 144 8.50 12.93 12.48
N MET A 145 8.43 11.72 11.91
CA MET A 145 8.35 10.48 12.68
C MET A 145 9.59 10.25 13.54
N GLU A 146 10.76 10.57 13.01
CA GLU A 146 12.02 10.45 13.74
C GLU A 146 12.08 11.40 14.94
N ALA A 147 11.73 12.67 14.77
CA ALA A 147 11.78 13.66 15.83
C ALA A 147 10.77 13.36 16.94
N THR A 148 9.56 12.98 16.55
CA THR A 148 8.41 12.88 17.47
C THR A 148 8.17 11.47 17.99
N LYS A 149 8.74 10.46 17.32
CA LYS A 149 8.48 9.02 17.53
C LYS A 149 7.00 8.64 17.39
N LEU A 150 6.22 9.48 16.70
CA LEU A 150 4.81 9.25 16.43
C LEU A 150 4.63 8.45 15.14
N ARG A 151 3.46 7.79 15.02
CA ARG A 151 3.09 7.02 13.83
C ARG A 151 1.77 7.52 13.23
N PRO A 152 1.61 7.47 11.90
CA PRO A 152 0.37 7.89 11.26
C PRO A 152 -0.77 6.91 11.58
N SER A 153 -1.95 7.47 11.76
CA SER A 153 -3.16 6.77 12.21
C SER A 153 -4.39 7.25 11.42
N LYS A 154 -5.43 6.41 11.41
CA LYS A 154 -6.76 6.73 10.83
C LYS A 154 -7.84 6.93 11.91
N SER A 155 -7.45 6.96 13.19
CA SER A 155 -8.38 7.03 14.32
C SER A 155 -8.90 8.45 14.58
N HIS A 156 -9.72 8.98 13.67
CA HIS A 156 -10.40 10.27 13.80
C HIS A 156 -11.17 10.40 15.10
N SER A 157 -11.84 9.32 15.54
CA SER A 157 -12.60 9.30 16.79
C SER A 157 -11.77 9.49 18.06
N ARG A 158 -10.43 9.40 17.98
CA ARG A 158 -9.51 9.54 19.10
C ARG A 158 -8.77 10.88 19.09
N ALA A 159 -8.75 11.56 17.96
CA ALA A 159 -8.04 12.83 17.78
C ALA A 159 -8.99 14.04 17.80
N PHE A 160 -10.25 13.87 17.38
CA PHE A 160 -11.21 14.97 17.36
C PHE A 160 -12.02 15.11 18.65
N PRO A 161 -12.50 16.33 18.99
CA PRO A 161 -13.42 16.53 20.10
C PRO A 161 -14.68 15.68 19.96
N GLY A 162 -15.00 14.90 20.99
CA GLY A 162 -16.13 13.98 20.99
C GLY A 162 -16.05 12.88 19.93
N GLY A 163 -14.88 12.69 19.30
CA GLY A 163 -14.63 11.69 18.27
C GLY A 163 -15.33 11.93 16.93
N ARG A 164 -15.73 13.17 16.63
CA ARG A 164 -16.42 13.53 15.38
C ARG A 164 -15.57 14.47 14.54
N SER A 165 -15.38 14.13 13.26
CA SER A 165 -14.66 14.99 12.31
C SER A 165 -15.37 16.32 12.03
N SER A 166 -16.69 16.38 12.25
CA SER A 166 -17.46 17.63 12.18
C SER A 166 -17.01 18.68 13.20
N ASN A 167 -16.32 18.25 14.27
CA ASN A 167 -15.82 19.11 15.34
C ASN A 167 -14.33 19.45 15.15
N ALA A 168 -13.77 19.20 13.96
CA ALA A 168 -12.39 19.56 13.67
C ALA A 168 -12.16 21.08 13.82
N ILE A 169 -10.91 21.44 14.08
CA ILE A 169 -10.50 22.83 14.26
C ILE A 169 -10.92 23.70 13.05
N PRO A 170 -11.40 24.94 13.27
CA PRO A 170 -11.84 25.81 12.19
C PRO A 170 -10.74 26.10 11.15
N GLY A 171 -11.13 25.99 9.88
CA GLY A 171 -10.21 26.21 8.75
C GLY A 171 -9.09 25.19 8.65
N HIS A 172 -9.26 23.99 9.22
CA HIS A 172 -8.31 22.91 9.04
C HIS A 172 -8.17 22.54 7.57
N ASP A 173 -6.95 22.20 7.18
CA ASP A 173 -6.64 21.75 5.83
C ASP A 173 -5.39 20.87 5.86
N HIS A 174 -5.27 19.98 4.88
CA HIS A 174 -4.13 19.09 4.72
C HIS A 174 -3.72 18.35 6.00
N TYR A 175 -4.71 17.98 6.82
CA TYR A 175 -4.47 17.41 8.13
C TYR A 175 -3.99 15.95 8.09
N SER A 176 -3.48 15.47 9.22
CA SER A 176 -3.12 14.08 9.46
C SER A 176 -3.26 13.73 10.95
N ILE A 177 -3.44 12.45 11.25
CA ILE A 177 -3.58 11.97 12.64
C ILE A 177 -2.38 11.11 13.00
N TRP A 178 -1.89 11.34 14.21
CA TRP A 178 -0.68 10.74 14.75
C TRP A 178 -0.93 10.08 16.09
N TYR A 179 -0.18 9.02 16.36
CA TYR A 179 -0.34 8.17 17.54
C TYR A 179 1.00 7.86 18.18
N ASN A 180 1.06 8.00 19.51
CA ASN A 180 2.22 7.63 20.30
C ASN A 180 2.05 6.20 20.84
N ARG A 181 2.94 5.28 20.44
CA ARG A 181 2.88 3.88 20.86
C ARG A 181 3.10 3.67 22.35
N LYS A 182 3.89 4.52 23.01
CA LYS A 182 4.22 4.41 24.44
C LYS A 182 3.07 4.92 25.30
N THR A 183 2.64 6.16 25.06
CA THR A 183 1.60 6.80 25.87
C THR A 183 0.18 6.42 25.46
N LYS A 184 0.01 5.80 24.29
CA LYS A 184 -1.29 5.44 23.69
C LYS A 184 -2.19 6.65 23.36
N ARG A 185 -1.60 7.83 23.27
CA ARG A 185 -2.29 9.10 23.02
C ARG A 185 -2.21 9.51 21.55
N TYR A 186 -3.07 10.44 21.16
CA TYR A 186 -3.24 10.91 19.79
C TYR A 186 -2.94 12.40 19.66
N LEU A 187 -2.58 12.78 18.44
CA LEU A 187 -2.28 14.14 18.01
C LEU A 187 -2.96 14.34 16.65
N PHE A 188 -3.57 15.51 16.48
CA PHE A 188 -4.00 16.02 15.19
C PHE A 188 -2.93 17.01 14.69
N VAL A 189 -2.45 16.80 13.47
CA VAL A 189 -1.58 17.75 12.78
C VAL A 189 -2.40 18.42 11.69
N ASP A 190 -2.44 19.75 11.72
CA ASP A 190 -3.12 20.60 10.77
C ASP A 190 -2.09 21.38 9.95
N GLU A 191 -2.25 21.46 8.63
CA GLU A 191 -1.27 22.12 7.74
C GLU A 191 -1.93 23.07 6.72
N PRO A 192 -2.78 24.01 7.15
CA PRO A 192 -3.41 24.97 6.26
C PRO A 192 -2.41 25.99 5.72
N TYR A 193 -2.81 26.66 4.63
CA TYR A 193 -2.16 27.89 4.18
C TYR A 193 -2.36 29.01 5.22
N GLU A 194 -1.33 29.79 5.52
CA GLU A 194 -1.36 30.78 6.62
C GLU A 194 -2.51 31.79 6.50
N SER A 195 -2.81 32.27 5.29
CA SER A 195 -3.91 33.20 5.05
C SER A 195 -5.27 32.67 5.52
N ALA A 196 -5.49 31.36 5.43
CA ALA A 196 -6.72 30.73 5.92
C ALA A 196 -6.79 30.69 7.46
N VAL A 197 -5.64 30.65 8.14
CA VAL A 197 -5.56 30.68 9.61
C VAL A 197 -5.69 32.09 10.14
N GLU A 198 -5.06 33.08 9.50
CA GLU A 198 -5.08 34.48 9.92
C GLU A 198 -6.52 35.01 10.04
N SER A 199 -7.37 34.72 9.06
CA SER A 199 -8.80 35.10 9.08
C SER A 199 -9.62 34.41 10.18
N LYS A 200 -9.10 33.34 10.79
CA LYS A 200 -9.81 32.49 11.78
C LYS A 200 -9.07 32.34 13.11
N ALA A 201 -8.05 33.15 13.36
CA ALA A 201 -7.19 32.99 14.53
C ALA A 201 -7.99 33.00 15.86
N GLN A 202 -8.91 33.97 16.00
CA GLN A 202 -9.77 34.06 17.19
C GLN A 202 -10.75 32.88 17.31
N GLU A 203 -11.31 32.41 16.18
CA GLU A 203 -12.20 31.26 16.15
C GLU A 203 -11.48 29.99 16.63
N ARG A 204 -10.22 29.80 16.22
CA ARG A 204 -9.39 28.66 16.64
C ARG A 204 -9.06 28.69 18.13
N LEU A 205 -8.77 29.88 18.69
CA LEU A 205 -8.53 30.05 20.13
C LEU A 205 -9.81 29.77 20.95
N ALA A 206 -10.95 30.28 20.50
CA ALA A 206 -12.24 30.02 21.13
C ALA A 206 -12.59 28.53 21.09
N TRP A 207 -12.42 27.89 19.93
CA TRP A 207 -12.61 26.44 19.75
C TRP A 207 -11.73 25.62 20.69
N ALA A 208 -10.46 25.97 20.81
CA ALA A 208 -9.51 25.28 21.69
C ALA A 208 -9.97 25.33 23.16
N LYS A 209 -10.34 26.51 23.65
CA LYS A 209 -10.88 26.70 25.00
C LYS A 209 -12.18 25.94 25.22
N GLN A 210 -13.10 25.99 24.24
CA GLN A 210 -14.41 25.33 24.33
C GLN A 210 -14.29 23.81 24.42
N HIS A 211 -13.34 23.22 23.70
CA HIS A 211 -13.20 21.77 23.61
C HIS A 211 -12.13 21.18 24.55
N GLY A 212 -11.37 22.01 25.27
CA GLY A 212 -10.27 21.56 26.12
C GLY A 212 -9.08 21.04 25.30
N PHE A 213 -8.74 21.75 24.23
CA PHE A 213 -7.64 21.42 23.33
C PHE A 213 -6.56 22.50 23.38
N THR A 214 -5.32 22.09 23.15
CA THR A 214 -4.18 22.98 22.99
C THR A 214 -3.79 23.02 21.51
N ILE A 215 -3.38 24.20 21.04
CA ILE A 215 -2.86 24.41 19.68
C ILE A 215 -1.46 24.99 19.82
N VAL A 216 -0.47 24.36 19.18
CA VAL A 216 0.92 24.85 19.15
C VAL A 216 1.39 24.97 17.71
N LYS A 217 2.04 26.08 17.37
CA LYS A 217 2.69 26.32 16.08
C LYS A 217 4.21 26.20 16.28
N PRO A 218 4.85 25.07 15.94
CA PRO A 218 6.30 24.94 15.96
C PRO A 218 6.95 25.88 14.94
N GLU A 219 8.26 26.12 15.03
CA GLU A 219 9.03 26.89 14.06
C GLU A 219 9.22 26.10 12.75
N TRP A 220 9.42 24.79 12.86
CA TRP A 220 9.55 23.87 11.72
C TRP A 220 8.29 23.93 10.83
N THR A 221 8.48 24.29 9.56
CA THR A 221 7.40 24.73 8.66
C THR A 221 6.34 23.67 8.38
N GLY A 222 6.72 22.40 8.21
CA GLY A 222 5.76 21.31 8.05
C GLY A 222 6.15 20.25 7.04
N MET A 223 5.25 19.30 6.87
CA MET A 223 5.33 18.16 5.95
C MET A 223 4.64 18.44 4.61
N TYR A 224 3.59 19.26 4.57
CA TYR A 224 2.76 19.41 3.37
C TYR A 224 3.44 20.18 2.23
N ALA A 225 3.47 21.50 2.32
CA ALA A 225 3.96 22.43 1.30
C ALA A 225 4.63 23.64 1.97
N PRO A 226 5.74 23.40 2.71
CA PRO A 226 6.40 24.44 3.51
C PRO A 226 6.97 25.60 2.67
N ASP A 227 7.14 25.38 1.37
CA ASP A 227 7.58 26.33 0.33
C ASP A 227 6.45 27.17 -0.28
N VAL A 228 5.19 26.82 -0.03
CA VAL A 228 4.02 27.46 -0.67
C VAL A 228 3.08 28.09 0.37
N GLY A 229 3.60 28.39 1.57
CA GLY A 229 2.85 29.08 2.63
C GLY A 229 1.96 28.20 3.50
N SER A 230 2.07 26.88 3.40
CA SER A 230 1.45 25.96 4.37
C SER A 230 2.29 25.88 5.66
N ARG A 231 1.62 25.84 6.81
CA ARG A 231 2.27 25.83 8.13
C ARG A 231 1.70 24.77 9.05
N LEU A 232 2.61 24.11 9.77
CA LEU A 232 2.26 23.06 10.72
C LEU A 232 1.74 23.61 12.05
N TYR A 233 0.57 23.10 12.44
CA TYR A 233 -0.03 23.27 13.76
C TYR A 233 -0.23 21.90 14.40
N LEU A 234 0.20 21.78 15.64
CA LEU A 234 -0.05 20.64 16.50
C LEU A 234 -1.31 20.92 17.31
N VAL A 235 -2.24 19.96 17.36
CA VAL A 235 -3.51 20.09 18.07
C VAL A 235 -3.79 18.81 18.85
N ALA A 236 -4.01 18.93 20.16
CA ALA A 236 -4.28 17.78 21.02
C ALA A 236 -5.18 18.15 22.20
N ASP A 237 -5.92 17.17 22.71
CA ASP A 237 -6.68 17.30 23.97
C ASP A 237 -5.71 17.57 25.13
N GLU A 238 -6.00 18.57 25.95
CA GLU A 238 -5.11 19.05 27.01
C GLU A 238 -4.85 17.98 28.08
N ALA A 239 -5.85 17.14 28.40
CA ALA A 239 -5.74 16.11 29.44
C ALA A 239 -5.34 14.75 28.88
N LYS A 240 -5.91 14.36 27.74
CA LYS A 240 -5.84 13.00 27.16
C LYS A 240 -4.92 12.91 25.94
N GLY A 241 -4.55 14.05 25.37
CA GLY A 241 -3.72 14.15 24.17
C GLY A 241 -2.22 14.05 24.46
N ILE A 242 -1.45 14.01 23.37
CA ILE A 242 0.01 14.08 23.44
C ILE A 242 0.41 15.48 23.93
N PRO A 243 1.32 15.60 24.93
CA PRO A 243 1.88 16.91 25.32
C PRO A 243 2.59 17.56 24.13
N LEU A 244 2.22 18.80 23.80
CA LEU A 244 2.60 19.43 22.53
C LEU A 244 3.96 20.12 22.58
N GLU A 245 4.34 20.67 23.73
CA GLU A 245 5.57 21.46 23.90
C GLU A 245 6.82 20.61 23.65
N PRO A 246 6.94 19.36 24.17
CA PRO A 246 8.09 18.51 23.85
C PRO A 246 8.13 18.11 22.37
N VAL A 247 6.96 17.95 21.73
CA VAL A 247 6.86 17.62 20.30
C VAL A 247 7.34 18.81 19.47
N ALA A 248 6.86 20.02 19.76
CA ALA A 248 7.29 21.24 19.10
C ALA A 248 8.81 21.48 19.29
N ALA A 249 9.32 21.31 20.50
CA ALA A 249 10.75 21.46 20.78
C ALA A 249 11.61 20.43 20.02
N ALA A 250 11.13 19.20 19.83
CA ALA A 250 11.81 18.20 19.01
C ALA A 250 11.78 18.57 17.51
N LEU A 251 10.65 19.09 17.01
CA LEU A 251 10.52 19.53 15.63
C LEU A 251 11.39 20.74 15.31
N ASN A 252 11.51 21.71 16.21
CA ASN A 252 12.34 22.90 16.01
C ASN A 252 13.84 22.60 15.91
N LYS A 253 14.28 21.40 16.34
CA LYS A 253 15.66 20.93 16.17
C LYS A 253 15.92 20.30 14.81
N LEU A 254 14.88 20.04 14.01
CA LEU A 254 15.04 19.48 12.68
C LEU A 254 15.64 20.53 11.73
N PRO A 255 16.40 20.09 10.72
CA PRO A 255 16.79 20.97 9.63
C PRO A 255 15.54 21.50 8.90
N ALA A 256 15.73 22.58 8.14
CA ALA A 256 14.71 23.09 7.24
C ALA A 256 14.12 21.94 6.38
N PRO A 257 12.79 21.89 6.18
CA PRO A 257 12.20 20.79 5.43
C PRO A 257 12.75 20.72 4.01
N ILE A 258 12.95 19.49 3.54
CA ILE A 258 13.41 19.23 2.18
C ILE A 258 12.29 19.62 1.22
N ILE A 259 12.57 20.48 0.25
CA ILE A 259 11.63 20.95 -0.78
C ILE A 259 12.14 20.58 -2.18
N GLU A 260 11.33 20.83 -3.20
CA GLU A 260 11.72 20.53 -4.59
C GLU A 260 12.88 21.43 -5.06
N ASP A 261 12.82 22.74 -4.77
CA ASP A 261 13.83 23.70 -5.23
C ASP A 261 15.22 23.44 -4.64
N ALA A 262 15.27 22.85 -3.45
CA ALA A 262 16.50 22.44 -2.76
C ALA A 262 16.89 20.98 -3.06
N TRP A 263 16.44 20.43 -4.19
CA TRP A 263 16.68 19.03 -4.54
C TRP A 263 18.18 18.70 -4.62
N ASN A 264 18.60 17.77 -3.77
CA ASN A 264 19.97 17.25 -3.70
C ASN A 264 20.05 15.73 -3.92
N GLY A 265 18.97 15.13 -4.44
CA GLY A 265 18.93 13.71 -4.79
C GLY A 265 19.46 13.43 -6.19
N GLU A 266 19.51 12.15 -6.54
CA GLU A 266 19.92 11.68 -7.86
C GLU A 266 18.75 11.74 -8.85
N SER A 267 18.98 12.39 -9.99
CA SER A 267 18.08 12.38 -11.16
C SER A 267 18.74 11.59 -12.28
N VAL A 268 18.24 10.39 -12.57
CA VAL A 268 18.83 9.49 -13.59
C VAL A 268 17.74 8.88 -14.49
N PRO A 269 18.10 8.26 -15.63
CA PRO A 269 17.13 7.53 -16.45
C PRO A 269 16.35 6.46 -15.67
N MET A 270 15.11 6.20 -16.08
CA MET A 270 14.21 5.26 -15.41
C MET A 270 14.76 3.83 -15.35
N ALA A 271 15.42 3.39 -16.41
CA ALA A 271 15.99 2.06 -16.53
C ALA A 271 17.54 2.11 -16.50
N PRO A 272 18.21 1.17 -15.81
CA PRO A 272 17.63 0.10 -14.98
C PRO A 272 16.95 0.64 -13.71
N LEU A 273 16.01 -0.14 -13.16
CA LEU A 273 15.38 0.19 -11.87
C LEU A 273 16.44 0.23 -10.77
N PHE A 274 16.21 1.07 -9.77
CA PHE A 274 17.08 1.15 -8.62
C PHE A 274 16.99 -0.10 -7.76
N VAL A 275 18.15 -0.58 -7.33
CA VAL A 275 18.26 -1.67 -6.37
C VAL A 275 19.21 -1.22 -5.28
N SER A 276 18.69 -1.06 -4.06
CA SER A 276 19.50 -0.70 -2.89
C SER A 276 20.31 -1.90 -2.36
N PRO A 277 21.36 -1.67 -1.56
CA PRO A 277 22.07 -2.73 -0.85
C PRO A 277 21.15 -3.65 -0.04
N GLY A 278 20.17 -3.10 0.68
CA GLY A 278 19.19 -3.89 1.43
C GLY A 278 18.23 -4.69 0.54
N ALA A 279 17.90 -4.21 -0.67
CA ALA A 279 17.14 -4.98 -1.63
C ALA A 279 17.95 -6.16 -2.19
N ILE A 280 19.25 -5.97 -2.44
CA ILE A 280 20.18 -7.05 -2.83
C ILE A 280 20.24 -8.11 -1.72
N ALA A 281 20.52 -7.69 -0.49
CA ALA A 281 20.61 -8.59 0.66
C ALA A 281 19.31 -9.37 0.89
N LYS A 282 18.15 -8.73 0.74
CA LYS A 282 16.83 -9.38 0.81
C LYS A 282 16.66 -10.43 -0.29
N ALA A 283 17.07 -10.14 -1.51
CA ALA A 283 16.99 -11.09 -2.62
C ALA A 283 17.93 -12.29 -2.42
N GLU A 284 19.14 -12.07 -1.92
CA GLU A 284 20.10 -13.13 -1.58
C GLU A 284 19.59 -14.00 -0.42
N ALA A 285 19.07 -13.39 0.64
CA ALA A 285 18.45 -14.11 1.75
C ALA A 285 17.26 -14.96 1.28
N ALA A 286 16.45 -14.47 0.33
CA ALA A 286 15.35 -15.23 -0.25
C ALA A 286 15.83 -16.42 -1.10
N LYS A 287 16.96 -16.30 -1.80
CA LYS A 287 17.59 -17.41 -2.53
C LYS A 287 18.13 -18.50 -1.60
N ASN A 288 18.68 -18.09 -0.46
CA ASN A 288 19.29 -18.99 0.53
C ASN A 288 18.28 -19.65 1.48
N LYS A 289 17.00 -19.20 1.49
CA LYS A 289 15.96 -19.88 2.27
C LYS A 289 15.71 -21.27 1.67
N PRO A 290 15.76 -22.35 2.48
CA PRO A 290 15.39 -23.67 2.00
C PRO A 290 13.95 -23.59 1.48
N LYS A 291 13.78 -23.90 0.19
CA LYS A 291 12.45 -24.04 -0.39
C LYS A 291 11.75 -25.10 0.44
N ALA A 292 10.67 -24.72 1.13
CA ALA A 292 9.77 -25.69 1.74
C ALA A 292 9.50 -26.78 0.69
N PRO A 293 9.53 -28.07 1.06
CA PRO A 293 9.28 -29.13 0.11
C PRO A 293 7.95 -28.83 -0.59
N ARG A 294 8.05 -28.45 -1.87
CA ARG A 294 6.88 -28.42 -2.74
C ARG A 294 6.50 -29.87 -2.86
N ASN A 295 5.43 -30.28 -2.18
CA ASN A 295 4.84 -31.60 -2.40
C ASN A 295 4.72 -31.81 -3.92
N PRO A 296 5.47 -32.75 -4.49
CA PRO A 296 5.32 -33.08 -5.89
C PRO A 296 3.92 -33.67 -6.06
N SER A 297 3.11 -33.01 -6.90
CA SER A 297 1.87 -33.55 -7.48
C SER A 297 0.93 -34.30 -6.54
N SER A 298 0.31 -33.64 -5.56
CA SER A 298 -1.10 -33.97 -5.34
C SER A 298 -1.86 -33.43 -6.55
N GLN A 299 -2.67 -34.25 -7.21
CA GLN A 299 -3.60 -33.76 -8.23
C GLN A 299 -4.30 -32.53 -7.66
N ARG A 300 -4.20 -31.37 -8.32
CA ARG A 300 -4.84 -30.16 -7.83
C ARG A 300 -6.35 -30.41 -7.85
N ASN A 301 -6.95 -30.62 -6.68
CA ASN A 301 -8.40 -30.77 -6.48
C ASN A 301 -9.19 -29.48 -6.77
N SER A 302 -8.61 -28.51 -7.50
CA SER A 302 -9.26 -27.28 -7.93
C SER A 302 -8.75 -26.83 -9.31
N VAL A 303 -9.65 -26.27 -10.10
CA VAL A 303 -9.42 -25.74 -11.45
C VAL A 303 -9.52 -24.22 -11.41
N GLY A 304 -8.63 -23.53 -12.12
CA GLY A 304 -8.66 -22.07 -12.25
C GLY A 304 -9.60 -21.64 -13.38
N TYR A 305 -10.27 -20.50 -13.22
CA TYR A 305 -11.06 -19.86 -14.27
C TYR A 305 -10.94 -18.34 -14.16
N ILE A 306 -11.39 -17.62 -15.19
CA ILE A 306 -11.48 -16.17 -15.16
C ILE A 306 -12.96 -15.81 -15.04
N GLN A 307 -13.28 -14.96 -14.07
CA GLN A 307 -14.60 -14.35 -13.92
C GLN A 307 -14.52 -12.92 -14.42
N THR A 308 -15.41 -12.56 -15.35
CA THR A 308 -15.49 -11.20 -15.89
C THR A 308 -15.70 -10.20 -14.76
N PHE A 309 -14.96 -9.09 -14.77
CA PHE A 309 -14.96 -8.02 -13.75
C PHE A 309 -14.38 -8.38 -12.36
N VAL A 310 -14.14 -9.66 -12.03
CA VAL A 310 -13.54 -10.08 -10.75
C VAL A 310 -12.09 -10.56 -10.91
N GLY A 311 -11.75 -11.17 -12.05
CA GLY A 311 -10.39 -11.65 -12.35
C GLY A 311 -10.20 -13.16 -12.10
N PRO A 312 -8.95 -13.62 -11.86
CA PRO A 312 -8.64 -15.04 -11.70
C PRO A 312 -9.27 -15.65 -10.44
N GLN A 313 -10.09 -16.68 -10.63
CA GLN A 313 -10.78 -17.44 -9.58
C GLN A 313 -10.45 -18.94 -9.66
N ARG A 314 -10.91 -19.71 -8.66
CA ARG A 314 -10.75 -21.17 -8.61
C ARG A 314 -12.03 -21.85 -8.14
N ARG A 315 -12.37 -22.99 -8.74
CA ARG A 315 -13.45 -23.89 -8.31
C ARG A 315 -12.92 -25.28 -7.97
N PRO A 316 -13.66 -26.13 -7.23
CA PRO A 316 -13.28 -27.52 -7.01
C PRO A 316 -13.13 -28.28 -8.34
N LYS A 317 -12.23 -29.27 -8.40
CA LYS A 317 -12.07 -30.16 -9.56
C LYS A 317 -13.08 -31.31 -9.46
N GLY A 318 -14.35 -30.95 -9.49
CA GLY A 318 -15.50 -31.85 -9.47
C GLY A 318 -16.66 -31.25 -10.26
N ARG A 319 -17.71 -32.04 -10.44
CA ARG A 319 -19.01 -31.60 -10.95
C ARG A 319 -20.08 -32.09 -10.00
N MET A 320 -20.93 -31.20 -9.52
CA MET A 320 -22.08 -31.58 -8.70
C MET A 320 -23.28 -31.85 -9.63
N PRO A 321 -24.05 -32.94 -9.48
CA PRO A 321 -25.20 -33.23 -10.35
C PRO A 321 -26.21 -32.08 -10.41
N ILE A 322 -26.87 -31.88 -11.56
CA ILE A 322 -27.81 -30.76 -11.78
C ILE A 322 -28.96 -30.82 -10.77
N GLU A 323 -29.43 -32.02 -10.44
CA GLU A 323 -30.49 -32.27 -9.45
C GLU A 323 -30.05 -31.82 -8.06
N ILE A 324 -28.76 -32.00 -7.73
CA ILE A 324 -28.18 -31.56 -6.47
C ILE A 324 -27.96 -30.04 -6.49
N HIS A 325 -27.59 -29.43 -7.62
CA HIS A 325 -27.63 -27.98 -7.79
C HIS A 325 -29.04 -27.42 -7.52
N ALA A 326 -30.08 -28.07 -8.04
CA ALA A 326 -31.46 -27.67 -7.81
C ALA A 326 -31.87 -27.82 -6.34
N GLU A 327 -31.49 -28.92 -5.68
CA GLU A 327 -31.75 -29.12 -4.25
C GLU A 327 -31.05 -28.07 -3.38
N VAL A 328 -29.76 -27.84 -3.61
CA VAL A 328 -28.98 -26.80 -2.90
C VAL A 328 -29.56 -25.42 -3.16
N GLY A 329 -29.91 -25.12 -4.40
CA GLY A 329 -30.56 -23.88 -4.80
C GLY A 329 -31.88 -23.65 -4.06
N ARG A 330 -32.76 -24.65 -4.01
CA ARG A 330 -34.02 -24.61 -3.25
C ARG A 330 -33.80 -24.35 -1.75
N LEU A 331 -32.82 -25.03 -1.15
CA LEU A 331 -32.47 -24.84 0.27
C LEU A 331 -31.97 -23.40 0.52
N LEU A 332 -31.06 -22.88 -0.31
CA LEU A 332 -30.55 -21.52 -0.19
C LEU A 332 -31.65 -20.47 -0.42
N LYS A 333 -32.51 -20.65 -1.42
CA LYS A 333 -33.67 -19.78 -1.69
C LYS A 333 -34.58 -19.71 -0.47
N SER A 334 -34.91 -20.84 0.16
CA SER A 334 -35.76 -20.87 1.36
C SER A 334 -35.21 -20.00 2.50
N VAL A 335 -33.89 -19.97 2.69
CA VAL A 335 -33.24 -19.16 3.73
C VAL A 335 -33.18 -17.69 3.32
N LEU A 336 -32.94 -17.38 2.05
CA LEU A 336 -32.82 -16.00 1.56
C LEU A 336 -34.12 -15.21 1.72
N VAL A 337 -35.26 -15.83 1.44
CA VAL A 337 -36.59 -15.21 1.55
C VAL A 337 -36.81 -14.65 2.95
N VAL A 338 -36.59 -15.48 3.95
CA VAL A 338 -36.91 -15.15 5.34
C VAL A 338 -35.82 -14.33 6.03
N THR A 339 -34.60 -14.32 5.49
CA THR A 339 -33.46 -13.60 6.08
C THR A 339 -33.17 -12.25 5.42
N TYR A 340 -34.00 -11.78 4.50
CA TYR A 340 -33.76 -10.54 3.72
C TYR A 340 -33.37 -9.31 4.57
N HIS A 341 -34.01 -9.13 5.73
CA HIS A 341 -33.73 -8.04 6.66
C HIS A 341 -32.53 -8.32 7.59
N ARG A 342 -32.11 -9.58 7.74
CA ARG A 342 -30.92 -9.97 8.50
C ARG A 342 -29.72 -10.05 7.58
N LYS A 343 -29.15 -8.89 7.23
CA LYS A 343 -28.04 -8.76 6.27
C LYS A 343 -26.82 -9.65 6.57
N GLY A 344 -26.55 -9.97 7.84
CA GLY A 344 -25.48 -10.89 8.22
C GLY A 344 -25.69 -12.32 7.70
N VAL A 345 -26.92 -12.84 7.73
CA VAL A 345 -27.24 -14.18 7.19
C VAL A 345 -27.42 -14.07 5.68
N TYR A 346 -28.25 -13.12 5.23
CA TYR A 346 -28.57 -12.92 3.82
C TYR A 346 -27.33 -12.75 2.94
N ASN A 347 -26.39 -11.86 3.30
CA ASN A 347 -25.22 -11.60 2.46
C ASN A 347 -24.31 -12.83 2.33
N ARG A 348 -24.23 -13.67 3.37
CA ARG A 348 -23.41 -14.88 3.36
C ARG A 348 -24.04 -15.97 2.51
N VAL A 349 -25.34 -16.20 2.68
CA VAL A 349 -26.12 -17.16 1.87
C VAL A 349 -26.15 -16.73 0.40
N ASN A 350 -26.32 -15.43 0.14
CA ASN A 350 -26.29 -14.88 -1.21
C ASN A 350 -24.91 -15.05 -1.86
N ALA A 351 -23.82 -14.85 -1.11
CA ALA A 351 -22.47 -15.10 -1.62
C ALA A 351 -22.24 -16.58 -1.96
N ILE A 352 -22.79 -17.51 -1.18
CA ILE A 352 -22.73 -18.95 -1.50
C ILE A 352 -23.50 -19.23 -2.79
N ARG A 353 -24.73 -18.71 -2.89
CA ARG A 353 -25.57 -18.83 -4.10
C ARG A 353 -24.85 -18.34 -5.34
N SER A 354 -24.28 -17.13 -5.31
CA SER A 354 -23.59 -16.54 -6.46
C SER A 354 -22.33 -17.32 -6.88
N GLU A 355 -21.60 -17.92 -5.93
CA GLU A 355 -20.44 -18.76 -6.26
C GLU A 355 -20.86 -20.06 -6.95
N LEU A 356 -21.92 -20.72 -6.46
CA LEU A 356 -22.41 -21.96 -7.07
C LEU A 356 -23.06 -21.73 -8.44
N ASP A 357 -23.73 -20.60 -8.61
CA ASP A 357 -24.23 -20.11 -9.89
C ASP A 357 -23.10 -19.90 -10.92
N GLU A 358 -21.95 -19.37 -10.49
CA GLU A 358 -20.78 -19.20 -11.37
C GLU A 358 -20.10 -20.54 -11.70
N TRP A 359 -20.18 -21.54 -10.80
CA TRP A 359 -19.59 -22.87 -10.99
C TRP A 359 -20.41 -23.75 -11.93
N ALA A 360 -21.75 -23.73 -11.85
CA ALA A 360 -22.64 -24.56 -12.67
C ALA A 360 -22.39 -24.49 -14.20
N PRO A 361 -22.30 -23.31 -14.86
CA PRO A 361 -22.05 -23.22 -16.30
C PRO A 361 -20.60 -23.56 -16.68
N ARG A 362 -19.73 -23.82 -15.69
CA ARG A 362 -18.36 -24.31 -15.89
C ARG A 362 -18.22 -25.80 -15.64
N GLU A 363 -19.29 -26.43 -15.17
CA GLU A 363 -19.42 -27.87 -14.95
C GLU A 363 -20.22 -28.52 -16.05
N TYR A 364 -21.15 -27.78 -16.65
CA TYR A 364 -22.05 -28.21 -17.71
C TYR A 364 -21.97 -27.27 -18.90
N ASN A 365 -22.06 -27.84 -20.10
CA ASN A 365 -22.23 -27.05 -21.32
C ASN A 365 -23.72 -26.73 -21.57
N HIS A 366 -24.00 -25.86 -22.55
CA HIS A 366 -25.37 -25.45 -22.89
C HIS A 366 -26.27 -26.59 -23.42
N THR A 367 -25.69 -27.73 -23.84
CA THR A 367 -26.49 -28.90 -24.25
C THR A 367 -26.91 -29.76 -23.06
N GLU A 368 -26.10 -29.79 -22.00
CA GLU A 368 -26.39 -30.53 -20.75
C GLU A 368 -27.24 -29.70 -19.78
N LEU A 369 -27.10 -28.38 -19.79
CA LEU A 369 -27.87 -27.46 -18.95
C LEU A 369 -28.35 -26.26 -19.79
N PRO A 370 -29.54 -26.35 -20.40
CA PRO A 370 -30.14 -25.25 -21.14
C PRO A 370 -30.35 -24.01 -20.25
N ASN A 371 -30.32 -22.82 -20.86
CA ASN A 371 -30.39 -21.55 -20.10
C ASN A 371 -31.65 -21.43 -19.24
N GLU A 372 -32.80 -21.90 -19.73
CA GLU A 372 -34.06 -21.88 -18.96
C GLU A 372 -33.94 -22.70 -17.66
N GLN A 373 -33.37 -23.90 -17.74
CA GLN A 373 -33.13 -24.76 -16.58
C GLN A 373 -32.05 -24.18 -15.65
N PHE A 374 -31.01 -23.56 -16.21
CA PHE A 374 -29.94 -22.92 -15.44
C PHE A 374 -30.46 -21.81 -14.52
N PHE A 375 -31.31 -20.92 -15.06
CA PHE A 375 -31.84 -19.80 -14.30
C PHE A 375 -32.70 -20.23 -13.11
N GLU A 376 -33.42 -21.35 -13.22
CA GLU A 376 -34.25 -21.91 -12.15
C GLU A 376 -33.45 -22.53 -10.98
N LEU A 377 -32.18 -22.90 -11.20
CA LEU A 377 -31.35 -23.55 -10.17
C LEU A 377 -31.19 -22.65 -8.94
N TYR A 378 -30.67 -21.44 -9.15
CA TYR A 378 -30.32 -20.51 -8.07
C TYR A 378 -31.19 -19.26 -8.03
N TYR A 379 -31.80 -18.91 -9.16
CA TYR A 379 -32.68 -17.76 -9.29
C TYR A 379 -34.08 -18.22 -9.68
N HIS A 380 -35.00 -17.26 -9.78
CA HIS A 380 -36.44 -17.50 -9.98
C HIS A 380 -37.10 -18.37 -8.87
N GLU A 381 -38.40 -18.16 -8.70
CA GLU A 381 -39.20 -18.56 -7.53
C GLU A 381 -38.70 -18.07 -6.16
N SER A 382 -39.46 -17.16 -5.57
CA SER A 382 -39.81 -17.18 -4.15
C SER A 382 -40.88 -16.13 -3.87
N GLY A 383 -42.06 -16.55 -3.41
CA GLY A 383 -43.11 -15.63 -2.98
C GLY A 383 -42.59 -14.60 -1.96
N SER A 384 -42.99 -13.35 -2.12
CA SER A 384 -42.54 -12.20 -1.34
C SER A 384 -43.27 -12.11 0.00
N THR A 385 -42.84 -12.92 0.97
CA THR A 385 -43.17 -12.70 2.39
C THR A 385 -41.89 -12.46 3.17
N PHE A 386 -41.54 -11.18 3.32
CA PHE A 386 -40.39 -10.75 4.10
C PHE A 386 -40.83 -10.54 5.55
N SER A 387 -40.34 -11.38 6.46
CA SER A 387 -40.58 -11.19 7.89
C SER A 387 -39.40 -10.49 8.57
N ARG A 388 -39.69 -9.62 9.54
CA ARG A 388 -38.67 -8.96 10.39
C ARG A 388 -38.25 -9.80 11.59
N SER A 389 -38.96 -10.89 11.85
CA SER A 389 -38.74 -11.81 12.96
C SER A 389 -39.03 -13.23 12.51
N LEU A 390 -38.31 -14.19 13.04
CA LEU A 390 -38.44 -15.59 12.65
C LEU A 390 -38.78 -16.42 13.89
N ALA A 391 -39.81 -17.26 13.83
CA ALA A 391 -40.15 -18.15 14.94
C ALA A 391 -38.99 -19.16 15.18
N GLU A 392 -38.90 -19.68 16.40
CA GLU A 392 -37.82 -20.61 16.78
C GLU A 392 -37.79 -21.87 15.90
N ALA A 393 -38.94 -22.49 15.68
CA ALA A 393 -39.07 -23.65 14.79
C ALA A 393 -38.65 -23.35 13.35
N GLU A 394 -38.88 -22.13 12.86
CA GLU A 394 -38.42 -21.73 11.52
C GLU A 394 -36.89 -21.52 11.51
N ARG A 395 -36.30 -21.01 12.60
CA ARG A 395 -34.84 -20.82 12.71
C ARG A 395 -34.13 -22.16 12.67
N GLU A 396 -34.65 -23.14 13.40
CA GLU A 396 -34.14 -24.51 13.42
C GLU A 396 -34.22 -25.15 12.03
N ARG A 397 -35.39 -25.10 11.39
CA ARG A 397 -35.58 -25.62 10.02
C ARG A 397 -34.59 -25.01 9.03
N HIS A 398 -34.34 -23.70 9.08
CA HIS A 398 -33.40 -23.05 8.16
C HIS A 398 -31.92 -23.32 8.54
N ALA A 399 -31.62 -23.58 9.80
CA ALA A 399 -30.30 -24.08 10.22
C ALA A 399 -30.06 -25.50 9.70
N GLU A 400 -31.07 -26.37 9.73
CA GLU A 400 -31.04 -27.70 9.11
C GLU A 400 -30.84 -27.61 7.59
N SER A 401 -31.53 -26.68 6.91
CA SER A 401 -31.31 -26.43 5.48
C SER A 401 -29.84 -26.08 5.18
N LEU A 402 -29.20 -25.25 6.01
CA LEU A 402 -27.78 -24.91 5.85
C LEU A 402 -26.86 -26.10 6.16
N ALA A 403 -27.20 -26.93 7.14
CA ALA A 403 -26.47 -28.16 7.43
C ALA A 403 -26.55 -29.16 6.26
N GLN A 404 -27.73 -29.28 5.64
CA GLN A 404 -27.93 -30.11 4.46
C GLN A 404 -27.13 -29.58 3.25
N VAL A 405 -27.12 -28.26 3.02
CA VAL A 405 -26.23 -27.65 2.00
C VAL A 405 -24.76 -27.99 2.27
N LYS A 406 -24.31 -27.89 3.52
CA LYS A 406 -22.93 -28.23 3.90
C LYS A 406 -22.59 -29.69 3.56
N LYS A 407 -23.50 -30.61 3.85
CA LYS A 407 -23.37 -32.03 3.56
C LYS A 407 -23.27 -32.29 2.06
N LEU A 408 -24.23 -31.80 1.27
CA LEU A 408 -24.26 -31.97 -0.19
C LEU A 408 -23.00 -31.42 -0.86
N LEU A 409 -22.53 -30.23 -0.45
CA LEU A 409 -21.29 -29.66 -0.96
C LEU A 409 -20.05 -30.50 -0.63
N GLY A 410 -20.01 -31.12 0.56
CA GLY A 410 -18.92 -32.00 0.99
C GLY A 410 -18.92 -33.36 0.29
N GLU A 411 -20.09 -33.88 -0.07
CA GLU A 411 -20.25 -35.17 -0.77
C GLU A 411 -19.88 -35.05 -2.26
N HIS A 412 -20.22 -33.93 -2.90
CA HIS A 412 -20.09 -33.78 -4.36
C HIS A 412 -18.85 -33.02 -4.84
N TYR A 413 -18.13 -32.32 -3.96
CA TYR A 413 -16.89 -31.64 -4.31
C TYR A 413 -15.68 -32.19 -3.55
N PRO A 414 -14.51 -32.33 -4.20
CA PRO A 414 -13.30 -32.74 -3.50
C PRO A 414 -12.83 -31.63 -2.55
N ASP A 415 -12.22 -32.03 -1.42
CA ASP A 415 -11.66 -31.05 -0.48
C ASP A 415 -10.59 -30.18 -1.17
N CYS A 416 -10.81 -28.88 -1.11
CA CYS A 416 -9.97 -27.87 -1.73
C CYS A 416 -10.22 -26.48 -1.11
N PRO A 417 -9.31 -25.49 -1.31
CA PRO A 417 -9.49 -24.15 -0.76
C PRO A 417 -10.80 -23.44 -1.15
N PRO A 418 -11.30 -23.51 -2.40
CA PRO A 418 -12.61 -22.95 -2.77
C PRO A 418 -13.78 -23.54 -1.97
N LEU A 419 -13.84 -24.88 -1.87
CA LEU A 419 -14.89 -25.56 -1.10
C LEU A 419 -14.83 -25.17 0.38
N ARG A 420 -13.65 -25.21 1.01
CA ARG A 420 -13.47 -24.81 2.42
C ARG A 420 -13.90 -23.36 2.66
N SER A 421 -13.73 -22.47 1.68
CA SER A 421 -14.22 -21.09 1.75
C SER A 421 -15.75 -21.01 1.76
N LEU A 422 -16.44 -21.82 0.95
CA LEU A 422 -17.91 -21.91 0.97
C LEU A 422 -18.43 -22.51 2.28
N LEU A 423 -17.86 -23.64 2.73
CA LEU A 423 -18.28 -24.31 3.97
C LEU A 423 -18.14 -23.38 5.19
N LYS A 424 -17.08 -22.57 5.26
CA LYS A 424 -16.93 -21.53 6.29
C LYS A 424 -18.03 -20.47 6.26
N LYS A 425 -18.51 -20.09 5.06
CA LYS A 425 -19.63 -19.15 4.92
C LYS A 425 -20.94 -19.79 5.40
N VAL A 426 -21.15 -21.07 5.10
CA VAL A 426 -22.32 -21.83 5.58
C VAL A 426 -22.33 -21.88 7.10
N ASP A 427 -21.21 -22.25 7.73
CA ASP A 427 -21.07 -22.30 9.19
C ASP A 427 -21.32 -20.92 9.83
N ALA A 428 -20.77 -19.86 9.24
CA ALA A 428 -20.98 -18.49 9.72
C ALA A 428 -22.44 -18.02 9.55
N ALA A 429 -23.12 -18.45 8.49
CA ALA A 429 -24.53 -18.16 8.27
C ALA A 429 -25.41 -18.89 9.30
N ALA A 430 -25.17 -20.18 9.53
CA ALA A 430 -25.89 -20.98 10.52
C ALA A 430 -25.73 -20.42 11.94
N LYS A 431 -24.50 -20.10 12.34
CA LYS A 431 -24.23 -19.44 13.64
C LYS A 431 -24.94 -18.08 13.76
N SER A 432 -24.97 -17.30 12.68
CA SER A 432 -25.64 -16.00 12.67
C SER A 432 -27.16 -16.10 12.69
N LEU A 433 -27.71 -17.23 12.23
CA LEU A 433 -29.15 -17.53 12.25
C LEU A 433 -29.59 -17.98 13.65
N GLN A 434 -28.80 -18.83 14.32
CA GLN A 434 -29.05 -19.26 15.71
C GLN A 434 -29.01 -18.09 16.70
N ASN A 435 -28.13 -17.12 16.48
CA ASN A 435 -28.03 -15.91 17.31
C ASN A 435 -29.07 -14.82 16.96
N TRP A 436 -30.08 -15.14 16.13
CA TRP A 436 -31.16 -14.21 15.81
C TRP A 436 -32.28 -14.35 16.83
N THR A 437 -32.27 -13.47 17.84
CA THR A 437 -33.35 -13.26 18.81
C THR A 437 -34.37 -12.28 18.28
#